data_AF-A0A1J0A5N8-F1
#
_entry.id   AF-A0A1J0A5N8-F1
#
_cell.length_a   1.000
_cell.length_b   1.000
_cell.length_c   1.000
_cell.angle_alpha   90.00
_cell.angle_beta   90.00
_cell.angle_gamma   90.00
#
_symmetry.space_group_name_H-M   'P 1'
#
loop_
_entity.id
_entity.type
_entity.pdbx_description
1 polymer ?
#
loop_
_entity_poly.entity_id
_entity_poly.type
_entity_poly.pdbx_seq_one_letter_code
_entity_poly.pdbx_strand_id
1 'polypeptide(L)' 'METVARKIGNSVGAIFPKDISPEVGETFTISKVGDAYILKPKKEDIFKHADDWVGFRESVTDEDTEWDIMSSQGDEH' A
#
# COMPACT_ATOMS: atom_id res chain seq x y z
N MET A 1 -3.75 -18.68 13.11
CA MET A 1 -4.60 -17.81 13.96
C MET A 1 -5.98 -17.78 13.35
N GLU A 2 -7.02 -17.80 14.17
CA GLU A 2 -8.42 -17.80 13.72
C GLU A 2 -9.17 -16.69 14.45
N THR A 3 -10.08 -16.02 13.74
CA THR A 3 -10.98 -15.02 14.33
C THR A 3 -12.40 -15.29 13.84
N VAL A 4 -13.39 -14.84 14.61
CA VAL A 4 -14.80 -15.04 14.30
C VAL A 4 -15.42 -13.68 14.00
N ALA A 5 -16.20 -13.60 12.93
CA ALA A 5 -16.99 -12.42 12.63
C ALA A 5 -18.05 -12.19 13.73
N ARG A 6 -18.15 -10.97 14.24
CA ARG A 6 -19.12 -10.59 15.28
C ARG A 6 -19.93 -9.39 14.82
N LYS A 7 -21.14 -9.25 15.39
CA LYS A 7 -21.95 -8.05 15.22
C LYS A 7 -21.36 -6.92 16.08
N ILE A 8 -21.06 -5.79 15.44
CA ILE A 8 -20.53 -4.58 16.07
C ILE A 8 -21.46 -3.43 15.69
N GLY A 9 -22.31 -3.01 16.63
CA GLY A 9 -23.38 -2.06 16.35
C GLY A 9 -24.34 -2.59 15.28
N ASN A 10 -24.48 -1.83 14.18
CA ASN A 10 -25.29 -2.20 13.01
C ASN A 10 -24.49 -2.91 11.91
N SER A 11 -23.22 -3.23 12.16
CA SER A 11 -22.31 -3.83 11.18
C SER A 11 -21.81 -5.21 11.62
N VAL A 12 -21.20 -5.94 10.68
CA VAL A 12 -20.44 -7.16 10.96
C VAL A 12 -18.95 -6.83 10.83
N GLY A 13 -18.15 -7.23 11.81
CA GLY A 13 -16.70 -7.02 11.81
C GLY A 13 -15.93 -8.22 12.35
N ALA A 14 -14.64 -8.29 12.05
CA ALA A 14 -13.72 -9.24 12.65
C ALA A 14 -12.77 -8.49 13.59
N ILE A 15 -12.37 -9.14 14.69
CA ILE A 15 -11.42 -8.56 15.63
C ILE A 15 -10.04 -9.09 15.28
N PHE A 16 -9.08 -8.18 15.09
CA PHE A 16 -7.69 -8.54 14.90
C PHE A 16 -7.10 -9.13 16.20
N PRO A 17 -6.47 -10.31 16.12
CA PRO A 17 -5.64 -10.84 17.22
C PRO A 17 -4.55 -9.84 17.62
N LYS A 18 -4.17 -9.84 18.91
CA LYS A 18 -3.16 -8.92 19.45
C LYS A 18 -1.83 -8.96 18.70
N ASP A 19 -1.46 -10.13 18.16
CA ASP A 19 -0.17 -10.36 17.49
C ASP A 19 -0.02 -9.62 16.17
N ILE A 20 -1.12 -9.24 15.52
CA ILE A 20 -1.16 -8.51 14.24
C ILE A 20 -1.75 -7.11 14.41
N SER A 21 -2.10 -6.72 15.64
CA SER A 21 -2.96 -5.58 15.94
C SER A 21 -2.50 -4.32 15.20
N PRO A 22 -3.24 -3.87 14.16
CA PRO A 22 -2.98 -2.59 13.52
C PRO A 22 -3.23 -1.45 14.50
N GLU A 23 -2.71 -0.26 14.19
CA GLU A 23 -2.89 0.91 15.04
C GLU A 23 -4.37 1.35 15.03
N VAL A 24 -4.86 1.77 16.20
CA VAL A 24 -6.25 2.23 16.34
C VAL A 24 -6.42 3.50 15.50
N GLY A 25 -7.27 3.42 14.48
CA GLY A 25 -7.52 4.53 13.54
C GLY A 25 -6.97 4.29 12.14
N GLU A 26 -6.18 3.24 11.92
CA GLU A 26 -5.77 2.85 10.57
C GLU A 26 -6.97 2.49 9.70
N THR A 27 -6.98 3.04 8.49
CA THR A 27 -8.01 2.74 7.49
C THR A 27 -7.50 1.67 6.55
N PHE A 28 -8.34 0.68 6.25
CA PHE A 28 -8.01 -0.40 5.31
C PHE A 28 -8.95 -0.35 4.11
N THR A 29 -8.39 -0.56 2.92
CA THR A 29 -9.17 -0.92 1.75
C THR A 29 -9.43 -2.42 1.79
N ILE A 30 -10.70 -2.81 1.71
CA ILE A 30 -11.11 -4.21 1.69
C ILE A 30 -11.38 -4.61 0.24
N SER A 31 -10.72 -5.67 -0.23
CA SER A 31 -10.96 -6.26 -1.54
C SER A 31 -11.29 -7.74 -1.40
N LYS A 32 -12.31 -8.21 -2.12
CA LYS A 32 -12.69 -9.63 -2.14
C LYS A 32 -12.07 -10.31 -3.35
N VAL A 33 -11.34 -11.40 -3.13
CA VAL A 33 -10.76 -12.23 -4.18
C VAL A 33 -11.16 -13.68 -3.90
N GLY A 34 -12.07 -14.23 -4.72
CA GLY A 34 -12.69 -15.53 -4.45
C GLY A 34 -13.41 -15.53 -3.09
N ASP A 35 -13.03 -16.48 -2.22
CA ASP A 35 -13.56 -16.60 -0.86
C ASP A 35 -12.71 -15.85 0.20
N ALA A 36 -11.64 -15.16 -0.23
CA ALA A 36 -10.76 -14.42 0.67
C ALA A 36 -11.09 -12.92 0.69
N TYR A 37 -10.96 -12.31 1.87
CA TYR A 37 -10.95 -10.87 2.07
C TYR A 37 -9.52 -10.41 2.29
N ILE A 38 -9.05 -9.50 1.44
CA ILE A 38 -7.73 -8.88 1.54
C ILE A 38 -7.91 -7.50 2.15
N LEU A 39 -7.24 -7.24 3.26
CA LEU A 39 -7.19 -5.93 3.91
C LEU A 39 -5.83 -5.30 3.60
N LYS A 40 -5.85 -4.18 2.87
CA LYS A 40 -4.64 -3.41 2.56
C LYS A 40 -4.68 -2.09 3.32
N PRO A 41 -3.64 -1.70 4.10
CA PRO A 41 -3.58 -0.38 4.69
C PRO A 41 -3.76 0.67 3.61
N LYS A 42 -4.66 1.63 3.85
CA LYS A 42 -4.89 2.74 2.94
C LYS A 42 -3.69 3.68 3.03
N LYS A 43 -2.72 3.47 2.16
CA LYS A 43 -1.64 4.43 1.94
C LYS A 43 -2.23 5.65 1.23
N GLU A 44 -1.81 6.83 1.66
CA GLU A 44 -2.08 8.03 0.88
C GLU A 44 -1.42 7.91 -0.49
N ASP A 45 -2.13 8.41 -1.49
CA ASP A 45 -1.62 8.46 -2.85
C ASP A 45 -0.52 9.52 -2.89
N ILE A 46 0.72 9.05 -3.02
CA ILE A 46 1.92 9.89 -3.07
C ILE A 46 1.92 10.82 -4.29
N PHE A 47 1.07 10.58 -5.29
CA PHE A 47 0.91 11.46 -6.46
C PHE A 47 -0.21 12.49 -6.30
N LYS A 48 -0.95 12.46 -5.18
CA LYS A 48 -2.12 13.30 -4.98
C LYS A 48 -1.79 14.77 -4.74
N HIS A 49 -0.64 15.06 -4.17
CA HIS A 49 -0.21 16.40 -3.79
C HIS A 49 1.01 16.80 -4.62
N ALA A 50 0.80 17.65 -5.63
CA ALA A 50 1.88 18.13 -6.50
C ALA A 50 3.01 18.85 -5.73
N ASP A 51 2.68 19.43 -4.58
CA ASP A 51 3.64 20.09 -3.69
C ASP A 51 4.67 19.12 -3.10
N ASP A 52 4.31 17.85 -2.88
CA ASP A 52 5.21 16.81 -2.37
C ASP A 52 6.31 16.44 -3.39
N TRP A 53 6.15 16.87 -4.64
CA TRP A 53 7.08 16.62 -5.75
C TRP A 53 8.00 17.81 -6.04
N VAL A 54 7.84 18.93 -5.33
CA VAL A 54 8.70 20.12 -5.50
C VAL A 54 10.12 19.75 -5.07
N GLY A 55 11.08 19.91 -5.99
CA GLY A 55 12.49 19.55 -5.76
C GLY A 55 12.84 18.09 -6.06
N PHE A 56 11.88 17.22 -6.37
CA PHE A 56 12.16 15.82 -6.74
C PHE A 56 13.15 15.74 -7.92
N ARG A 57 12.92 16.53 -8.98
CA ARG A 57 13.82 16.58 -10.15
C ARG A 57 15.22 17.12 -9.82
N GLU A 58 15.36 17.91 -8.77
CA GLU A 58 16.64 18.45 -8.33
C GLU A 58 17.39 17.44 -7.43
N SER A 59 16.68 16.47 -6.86
CA SER A 59 17.26 15.37 -6.07
C SER A 59 17.68 14.15 -6.90
N VAL A 60 17.30 14.09 -8.18
CA VAL A 60 17.75 13.03 -9.10
C VAL A 60 19.24 13.23 -9.37
N THR A 61 20.04 12.20 -9.07
CA THR A 61 21.49 12.23 -9.30
C THR A 61 21.83 11.77 -10.71
N ASP A 62 23.08 12.01 -11.13
CA ASP A 62 23.59 11.51 -12.40
C ASP A 62 23.54 9.97 -12.46
N GLU A 63 23.75 9.29 -11.32
CA GLU A 63 23.64 7.83 -11.21
C GLU A 63 22.19 7.36 -11.46
N ASP A 64 21.19 8.03 -10.88
CA ASP A 64 19.77 7.72 -11.14
C ASP A 64 19.42 7.87 -12.62
N THR A 65 20.03 8.85 -13.30
CA THR A 65 19.85 9.09 -14.74
C THR A 65 20.50 7.99 -15.59
N GLU A 66 21.67 7.48 -15.19
CA GLU A 66 22.31 6.35 -15.86
C GLU A 66 21.48 5.08 -15.78
N TRP A 67 20.88 4.77 -14.61
CA TRP A 67 19.98 3.63 -14.44
C TRP A 67 18.72 3.72 -15.31
N ASP A 68 18.13 4.92 -15.46
CA ASP A 68 16.96 5.15 -16.32
C ASP A 68 17.27 4.85 -17.80
N ILE A 69 18.48 5.21 -18.25
CA ILE A 69 18.94 5.00 -19.63
C ILE A 69 19.30 3.53 -19.90
N MET A 70 19.75 2.79 -18.88
CA MET A 70 20.16 1.39 -19.02
C MET A 70 19.01 0.41 -19.34
N SER A 71 17.75 0.83 -19.23
CA SER A 71 16.58 -0.03 -19.46
C SER A 71 16.34 -0.46 -20.92
N SER A 72 17.18 -0.06 -21.89
CA SER A 72 16.97 -0.37 -23.32
C SER A 72 18.08 -1.19 -24.01
N GLN A 73 18.99 -1.82 -23.25
CA GLN A 73 20.05 -2.67 -23.83
C GLN A 73 20.11 -4.10 -23.27
N GLY A 74 19.01 -4.61 -22.73
CA GLY A 74 18.85 -6.05 -22.50
C GLY A 74 18.35 -6.72 -23.78
N ASP A 75 19.25 -7.29 -24.59
CA ASP A 75 18.89 -8.37 -25.51
C ASP A 75 18.37 -9.54 -24.67
N GLU A 76 17.07 -9.56 -24.39
CA GLU A 76 16.37 -10.74 -23.88
C GLU A 76 16.31 -11.77 -25.03
N HIS A 77 17.30 -12.67 -25.05
CA HIS A 77 17.36 -13.85 -25.93
C HIS A 77 16.75 -15.07 -25.26
#